data_AF-A0A2M7B6I4-F1
#
_entry.id   AF-A0A2M7B6I4-F1
#
_cell.length_a   1.000
_cell.length_b   1.000
_cell.length_c   1.000
_cell.angle_alpha   90.00
_cell.angle_beta   90.00
_cell.angle_gamma   90.00
#
_symmetry.space_group_name_H-M   'P 1'
#
loop_
_entity.id
_entity.type
_entity.pdbx_description
1 polymer ?
#
loop_
_entity_poly.entity_id
_entity_poly.type
_entity_poly.pdbx_seq_one_letter_code
_entity_poly.pdbx_strand_id
1 'polypeptide(L)'
;MNKLLQLFKIKDLRNKILITAFLLLSFRALSAIPIPSIDAFRLKEFFSGNQIFGFLNIFSGGALDHLSIVMLGVAPYITATIIMQLLTMIF
;
A
#
# COMPACT_ATOMS: atom_id res chain seq x y z
N MET A 1 5.49 -28.51 -12.14
CA MET A 1 5.59 -28.47 -10.66
C MET A 1 6.98 -28.07 -10.13
N ASN A 2 8.10 -28.39 -10.82
CA ASN A 2 9.45 -28.24 -10.24
C ASN A 2 10.04 -26.81 -10.18
N LYS A 3 9.45 -25.84 -10.89
CA LYS A 3 9.95 -24.45 -10.90
C LYS A 3 9.82 -23.76 -9.54
N LEU A 4 8.76 -24.04 -8.78
CA LEU A 4 8.55 -23.50 -7.43
C LEU A 4 9.63 -23.98 -6.45
N LEU A 5 10.04 -25.25 -6.53
CA LEU A 5 11.12 -25.82 -5.72
C LEU A 5 12.51 -25.29 -6.11
N GLN A 6 12.70 -24.88 -7.37
CA GLN A 6 13.94 -24.24 -7.83
C GLN A 6 14.09 -22.82 -7.26
N LEU A 7 12.99 -22.12 -6.94
CA LEU A 7 13.04 -20.78 -6.33
C LEU A 7 13.79 -20.78 -4.99
N PHE A 8 13.67 -21.86 -4.22
CA PHE A 8 14.33 -22.01 -2.92
C PHE A 8 15.76 -22.57 -3.02
N LYS A 9 16.14 -23.17 -4.17
CA LYS A 9 17.51 -23.68 -4.41
C LYS A 9 18.47 -22.60 -4.88
N ILE A 10 18.00 -21.62 -5.65
CA ILE A 10 18.84 -20.55 -6.18
C ILE A 10 19.01 -19.49 -5.09
N LYS A 11 20.23 -19.38 -4.54
CA LYS A 11 20.56 -18.46 -3.44
C LYS A 11 20.15 -17.01 -3.74
N ASP A 12 20.37 -16.57 -4.97
CA ASP A 12 20.06 -15.21 -5.41
C ASP A 12 18.55 -14.92 -5.45
N LEU A 13 17.76 -15.88 -5.92
CA LEU A 13 16.32 -15.76 -6.01
C LEU A 13 15.66 -15.81 -4.62
N ARG A 14 16.17 -16.68 -3.74
CA ARG A 14 15.77 -16.72 -2.32
C ARG A 14 16.01 -15.38 -1.63
N ASN A 15 17.17 -14.77 -1.84
CA ASN A 15 17.49 -13.47 -1.23
C ASN A 15 16.52 -12.36 -1.72
N LYS A 16 16.21 -12.33 -3.02
CA LYS A 16 15.22 -11.37 -3.56
C LYS A 16 13.83 -11.57 -2.95
N ILE A 17 13.37 -12.82 -2.83
CA ILE A 17 12.08 -13.13 -2.20
C ILE A 17 12.06 -12.69 -0.74
N LEU A 18 13.13 -12.95 0.02
CA LEU A 18 13.24 -12.52 1.42
C LEU A 18 13.22 -10.99 1.56
N ILE A 19 13.92 -10.27 0.68
CA ILE A 19 13.91 -8.80 0.67
C ILE A 19 12.50 -8.27 0.38
N THR A 20 11.82 -8.79 -0.65
CA THR A 20 10.45 -8.37 -0.97
C THR A 20 9.49 -8.69 0.18
N ALA A 21 9.58 -9.88 0.77
CA ALA A 21 8.76 -10.25 1.92
C ALA A 21 9.01 -9.34 3.13
N PHE A 22 10.28 -9.00 3.39
CA PHE A 22 10.67 -8.06 4.45
C PHE A 22 10.10 -6.66 4.21
N LEU A 23 10.15 -6.14 2.97
CA LEU A 23 9.56 -4.86 2.61
C LEU A 23 8.03 -4.86 2.79
N LEU A 24 7.35 -5.93 2.39
CA LEU A 24 5.90 -6.07 2.58
C LEU A 24 5.50 -6.12 4.06
N LEU A 25 6.25 -6.86 4.88
CA LEU A 25 6.06 -6.89 6.33
C LEU A 25 6.28 -5.51 6.95
N SER A 26 7.32 -4.81 6.53
CA SER A 26 7.62 -3.45 7.01
C SER A 26 6.49 -2.49 6.64
N PHE A 27 6.01 -2.52 5.40
CA PHE A 27 4.85 -1.74 4.97
C PHE A 27 3.61 -2.05 5.82
N ARG A 28 3.37 -3.33 6.12
CA ARG A 28 2.25 -3.73 6.99
C ARG A 28 2.40 -3.22 8.42
N ALA A 29 3.60 -3.20 8.97
CA ALA A 29 3.86 -2.62 10.28
C ALA A 29 3.57 -1.11 10.29
N LEU A 30 4.01 -0.38 9.26
CA LEU A 30 3.74 1.06 9.13
C LEU A 30 2.24 1.37 8.95
N SER A 31 1.53 0.55 8.18
CA SER A 31 0.08 0.68 8.01
C SER A 31 -0.69 0.45 9.32
N ALA A 32 -0.13 -0.29 10.28
CA ALA A 32 -0.79 -0.52 11.56
C ALA A 32 -0.62 0.64 12.56
N ILE A 33 0.24 1.62 12.27
CA ILE A 33 0.50 2.76 13.16
C ILE A 33 -0.46 3.91 12.79
N PRO A 34 -1.49 4.20 13.61
CA PRO A 34 -2.39 5.32 13.38
C PRO A 34 -1.69 6.64 13.69
N ILE A 35 -2.08 7.70 12.98
CA ILE A 35 -1.60 9.05 13.29
C ILE A 35 -2.24 9.51 14.62
N PRO A 36 -1.44 9.98 15.60
CA PRO A 36 -2.00 10.50 16.84
C PRO A 36 -2.80 11.77 16.54
N SER A 37 -3.99 11.91 17.14
CA SER A 37 -4.96 13.03 17.02
C SER A 37 -6.20 12.81 16.15
N ILE A 38 -6.47 11.59 15.68
CA ILE A 38 -7.70 11.25 14.93
C ILE A 38 -8.64 10.40 15.78
N ASP A 39 -9.92 10.78 15.79
CA ASP A 39 -11.00 9.99 16.41
C ASP A 39 -11.48 8.90 15.44
N ALA A 40 -11.05 7.66 15.70
CA ALA A 40 -11.40 6.50 14.89
C ALA A 40 -12.91 6.21 14.86
N PHE A 41 -13.66 6.60 15.89
CA PHE A 41 -15.11 6.36 15.95
C PHE A 41 -15.86 7.23 14.96
N ARG A 42 -15.58 8.55 14.98
CA ARG A 42 -16.14 9.51 14.02
C ARG A 42 -15.71 9.21 12.58
N LEU A 43 -14.50 8.72 12.41
CA LEU A 43 -13.97 8.36 11.10
C LEU A 43 -14.70 7.17 10.47
N LYS A 44 -14.99 6.15 11.29
CA LYS A 44 -15.76 4.97 10.86
C LYS A 44 -17.18 5.34 10.46
N GLU A 45 -17.81 6.25 11.20
CA GLU A 45 -19.13 6.79 10.87
C GLU A 45 -19.10 7.56 9.55
N PHE A 46 -18.10 8.43 9.35
CA PHE A 46 -17.91 9.21 8.12
C PHE A 46 -17.70 8.33 6.86
N PHE A 47 -16.91 7.26 6.99
CA PHE A 47 -16.67 6.32 5.89
C PHE A 47 -17.87 5.41 5.61
N SER A 48 -18.67 5.06 6.63
CA SER A 48 -19.86 4.23 6.45
C SER A 48 -20.92 4.88 5.54
N GLY A 49 -21.01 6.21 5.55
CA GLY A 49 -21.96 6.96 4.73
C GLY A 49 -21.53 7.17 3.27
N ASN A 50 -20.31 6.76 2.89
CA ASN A 50 -19.69 7.16 1.62
C ASN A 50 -18.94 6.00 0.95
N GLN A 51 -19.60 5.35 -0.01
CA GLN A 51 -19.08 4.17 -0.71
C GLN A 51 -17.77 4.41 -1.48
N ILE A 52 -17.51 5.66 -1.91
CA ILE A 52 -16.26 6.07 -2.57
C ILE A 52 -15.04 5.87 -1.65
N PHE A 53 -15.17 6.15 -0.35
CA PHE A 53 -14.06 5.93 0.57
C PHE A 53 -13.78 4.45 0.81
N GLY A 54 -14.81 3.59 0.75
CA GLY A 54 -14.62 2.14 0.76
C GLY A 54 -13.78 1.66 -0.42
N PHE A 55 -14.01 2.21 -1.62
CA PHE A 55 -13.16 1.94 -2.78
C PHE A 55 -11.72 2.41 -2.56
N LEU A 56 -11.53 3.65 -2.09
CA LEU A 56 -10.19 4.19 -1.80
C LEU A 56 -9.44 3.36 -0.74
N ASN A 57 -10.14 2.84 0.27
CA ASN A 57 -9.56 2.00 1.31
C ASN A 57 -8.98 0.67 0.78
N ILE A 58 -9.55 0.11 -0.28
CA ILE A 58 -9.01 -1.08 -0.95
C ILE A 58 -7.65 -0.77 -1.59
N PHE A 59 -7.50 0.37 -2.26
CA PHE A 59 -6.23 0.80 -2.85
C PHE A 59 -5.18 1.18 -1.81
N SER A 60 -5.64 1.62 -0.65
CA SER A 60 -4.84 1.91 0.53
C SER A 60 -4.37 0.64 1.28
N GLY A 61 -4.99 -0.52 1.02
CA GLY A 61 -4.67 -1.78 1.70
C GLY A 61 -5.24 -1.88 3.13
N GLY A 62 -6.31 -1.11 3.40
CA GLY A 62 -6.96 -0.99 4.70
C GLY A 62 -6.49 0.19 5.55
N ALA A 63 -5.46 0.92 5.09
CA ALA A 63 -4.73 1.91 5.88
C ALA A 63 -5.50 3.23 6.08
N LEU A 64 -6.59 3.45 5.32
CA LEU A 64 -7.48 4.61 5.43
C LEU A 64 -8.45 4.48 6.59
N ASP A 65 -8.95 3.26 6.89
CA ASP A 65 -9.92 3.03 7.97
C ASP A 65 -9.41 3.47 9.35
N HIS A 66 -8.10 3.48 9.55
CA HIS A 66 -7.43 3.87 10.79
C HIS A 66 -6.51 5.09 10.63
N LEU A 67 -6.60 5.82 9.51
CA LEU A 67 -5.68 6.90 9.10
C LEU A 67 -4.25 6.65 9.55
N SER A 68 -3.67 5.56 9.03
CA SER A 68 -2.26 5.26 9.31
C SER A 68 -1.33 6.29 8.67
N ILE A 69 -0.07 6.26 9.09
CA ILE A 69 1.00 7.07 8.48
C ILE A 69 1.08 6.83 6.95
N VAL A 70 0.67 5.66 6.48
CA VAL A 70 0.71 5.25 5.06
C VAL A 70 -0.70 5.12 4.48
N MET A 71 -1.65 5.92 4.95
CA MET A 71 -3.07 5.81 4.55
C MET A 71 -3.30 5.91 3.04
N LEU A 72 -2.54 6.72 2.30
CA LEU A 72 -2.69 6.85 0.84
C LEU A 72 -1.91 5.78 0.05
N GLY A 73 -1.16 4.92 0.74
CA GLY A 73 -0.37 3.85 0.13
C GLY A 73 0.56 4.37 -0.96
N VAL A 74 0.56 3.68 -2.10
CA VAL A 74 1.32 4.04 -3.29
C VAL A 74 0.59 5.01 -4.21
N ALA A 75 -0.66 5.39 -3.90
CA ALA A 75 -1.50 6.19 -4.79
C ALA A 75 -0.87 7.55 -5.16
N PRO A 76 -0.25 8.33 -4.25
CA PRO A 76 0.39 9.61 -4.61
C PRO A 76 1.54 9.43 -5.61
N TYR A 77 2.29 8.33 -5.49
CA TYR A 77 3.39 8.02 -6.41
C TYR A 77 2.87 7.63 -7.79
N ILE A 78 1.79 6.84 -7.86
CA ILE A 78 1.14 6.47 -9.12
C ILE A 78 0.62 7.74 -9.81
N THR A 79 -0.10 8.60 -9.08
CA THR A 79 -0.62 9.86 -9.61
C THR A 79 0.50 10.78 -10.12
N ALA A 80 1.58 10.94 -9.35
CA ALA A 80 2.73 11.73 -9.76
C ALA A 80 3.38 11.16 -11.03
N THR A 81 3.53 9.84 -11.11
CA THR A 81 4.11 9.17 -12.29
C THR A 81 3.25 9.38 -13.54
N ILE A 82 1.93 9.29 -13.42
CA ILE A 82 1.00 9.59 -14.53
C ILE A 82 1.15 11.05 -14.96
N ILE A 83 1.21 11.99 -14.02
CA ILE A 83 1.41 13.41 -14.33
C ILE A 83 2.72 13.61 -15.10
N MET A 84 3.83 13.03 -14.63
CA MET A 84 5.13 13.15 -15.29
C MET A 84 5.11 12.53 -16.70
N GLN A 85 4.48 11.37 -16.87
CA GLN A 85 4.31 10.71 -18.18
C GLN A 85 3.48 11.56 -19.15
N LEU A 86 2.39 12.18 -18.68
CA LEU A 86 1.56 13.07 -19.49
C LEU A 86 2.32 14.34 -19.87
N LEU A 87 3.08 14.93 -18.94
CA LEU A 87 3.93 16.09 -19.24
C LEU A 87 4.94 15.75 -20.35
N THR A 88 5.61 14.60 -20.29
CA THR A 88 6.56 14.18 -21.35
C THR A 88 5.93 13.83 -22.69
N MET A 89 4.61 13.62 -22.75
CA MET A 89 3.90 13.32 -23.99
C MET A 89 3.41 14.60 -24.69
N ILE A 90 3.09 15.62 -23.89
CA ILE A 90 2.55 16.91 -24.35
C ILE A 90 3.67 17.86 -24.79
N PHE A 91 4.86 17.76 -24.18
CA PHE A 91 6.08 18.51 -24.52
C PHE A 91 7.04 17.67 -25.35
#